data_AF-A0AAE1WRP5-F1
#
_entry.id   AF-A0AAE1WRP5-F1
#
_cell.length_a   1.000
_cell.length_b   1.000
_cell.length_c   1.000
_cell.angle_alpha   90.00
_cell.angle_beta   90.00
_cell.angle_gamma   90.00
#
_symmetry.space_group_name_H-M   'P 1'
#
loop_
_entity.id
_entity.type
_entity.pdbx_description
1 polymer ?
#
loop_
_entity_poly.entity_id
_entity_poly.type
_entity_poly.pdbx_seq_one_letter_code
_entity_poly.pdbx_strand_id
1 'polypeptide(L)'
;MVECINPKRWRLLSGENKWKNLLHPLDSDLQKYLIHYGAMAQATNDAFDLDLLSKYVGSSKFSRKNMLSRVGLVKGNPYKYKVVKFIYATSAITVPKSFILKSMSEDSWCKESNWMGYIAVATDEGKAALGRRDILVAWRGTIAPIEWMKDFEFPLVSGSEILGESNNAKVHQGFLSVYTSKNQKSRFNKTSARDQVLSQLKELVEHYKDEEISITVTGHSLGGALSCLNATDIACNGHNKTDNNPSKACP
;
A
#
# COMPACT_ATOMS: atom_id res chain seq x y z
N MET A 1 -25.41 8.58 12.71
CA MET A 1 -24.01 8.97 12.42
C MET A 1 -23.14 7.77 12.70
N VAL A 2 -22.19 7.42 11.83
CA VAL A 2 -21.21 6.37 12.16
C VAL A 2 -20.28 6.96 13.21
N GLU A 3 -20.24 6.37 14.41
CA GLU A 3 -19.35 6.83 15.48
C GLU A 3 -17.89 6.64 15.09
N CYS A 4 -17.12 7.72 15.17
CA CYS A 4 -15.67 7.68 14.99
C CYS A 4 -15.00 6.97 16.16
N ILE A 5 -13.77 6.50 15.94
CA ILE A 5 -12.86 6.13 17.03
C ILE A 5 -12.60 7.34 17.94
N ASN A 6 -12.17 7.09 19.18
CA ASN A 6 -11.58 8.15 19.98
C ASN A 6 -10.19 8.55 19.41
N PRO A 7 -10.00 9.77 18.89
CA PRO A 7 -8.75 10.17 18.25
C PRO A 7 -7.56 10.19 19.23
N LYS A 8 -7.80 10.30 20.55
CA LYS A 8 -6.73 10.24 21.56
C LYS A 8 -6.11 8.83 21.67
N ARG A 9 -6.78 7.80 21.17
CA ARG A 9 -6.33 6.40 21.24
C ARG A 9 -5.54 5.95 20.01
N TRP A 10 -5.27 6.84 19.04
CA TRP A 10 -4.75 6.42 17.73
C TRP A 10 -3.44 5.63 17.81
N ARG A 11 -2.51 5.96 18.73
CA ARG A 11 -1.26 5.21 18.92
C ARG A 11 -1.52 3.77 19.39
N LEU A 12 -2.39 3.64 20.39
CA LEU A 12 -2.84 2.35 20.93
C LEU A 12 -3.52 1.51 19.83
N LEU A 13 -4.42 2.12 19.05
CA LEU A 13 -5.12 1.48 17.94
C LEU A 13 -4.19 1.13 16.77
N SER A 14 -3.08 1.86 16.61
CA SER A 14 -2.01 1.59 15.65
C SER A 14 -0.95 0.62 16.18
N GLY A 15 -1.18 -0.01 17.34
CA GLY A 15 -0.37 -1.13 17.80
C GLY A 15 0.86 -0.76 18.62
N GLU A 16 0.95 0.46 19.17
CA GLU A 16 2.07 0.89 20.03
C GLU A 16 2.40 -0.13 21.15
N ASN A 17 1.37 -0.77 21.71
CA ASN A 17 1.49 -1.82 22.72
C ASN A 17 1.10 -3.20 22.18
N LYS A 18 1.37 -3.49 20.90
CA LYS A 18 1.09 -4.78 20.23
C LYS A 18 -0.38 -5.23 20.39
N TRP A 19 -1.30 -4.26 20.41
CA TRP A 19 -2.73 -4.46 20.66
C TRP A 19 -3.07 -5.26 21.93
N LYS A 20 -2.20 -5.22 22.96
CA LYS A 20 -2.44 -5.92 24.23
C LYS A 20 -3.80 -5.54 24.80
N ASN A 21 -4.60 -6.56 25.15
CA ASN A 21 -5.96 -6.43 25.69
C ASN A 21 -7.01 -5.78 24.77
N LEU A 22 -6.71 -5.58 23.47
CA LEU A 22 -7.68 -5.02 22.52
C LEU A 22 -8.28 -6.07 21.58
N LEU A 23 -7.70 -7.26 21.52
CA LEU A 23 -8.13 -8.29 20.58
C LEU A 23 -9.21 -9.18 21.17
N HIS A 24 -9.14 -9.54 22.45
CA HIS A 24 -10.00 -10.54 23.10
C HIS A 24 -10.49 -10.03 24.48
N PRO A 25 -11.76 -9.55 24.60
CA PRO A 25 -12.70 -9.30 23.50
C PRO A 25 -12.19 -8.18 22.57
N LEU A 26 -12.70 -8.14 21.34
CA LEU A 26 -12.30 -7.13 20.38
C LEU A 26 -12.82 -5.76 20.82
N ASP A 27 -11.91 -4.82 21.06
CA ASP A 27 -12.22 -3.43 21.37
C ASP A 27 -13.00 -2.80 20.20
N SER A 28 -14.07 -2.06 20.52
CA SER A 28 -14.97 -1.49 19.51
C SER A 28 -14.28 -0.45 18.62
N ASP A 29 -13.39 0.37 19.17
CA ASP A 29 -12.63 1.32 18.36
C ASP A 29 -11.64 0.57 17.48
N LEU A 30 -10.98 -0.48 17.99
CA LEU A 30 -10.08 -1.30 17.18
C LEU A 30 -10.82 -2.01 16.04
N GLN A 31 -12.03 -2.52 16.28
CA GLN A 31 -12.86 -3.11 15.23
C GLN A 31 -13.12 -2.10 14.09
N LYS A 32 -13.58 -0.88 14.43
CA LYS A 32 -13.82 0.19 13.46
C LYS A 32 -12.54 0.57 12.71
N TYR A 33 -11.41 0.62 13.43
CA TYR A 33 -10.08 0.94 12.89
C TYR A 33 -9.60 -0.10 11.87
N LEU A 34 -9.74 -1.39 12.19
CA LEU A 34 -9.38 -2.49 11.31
C LEU A 34 -10.29 -2.53 10.06
N ILE A 35 -11.59 -2.33 10.24
CA ILE A 35 -12.55 -2.23 9.11
C ILE A 35 -12.17 -1.06 8.19
N HIS A 36 -11.78 0.08 8.76
CA HIS A 36 -11.37 1.25 7.97
C HIS A 36 -10.18 0.91 7.05
N TYR A 37 -9.06 0.41 7.58
CA TYR A 37 -7.90 0.10 6.74
C TYR A 37 -8.12 -1.12 5.83
N GLY A 38 -8.93 -2.09 6.27
CA GLY A 38 -9.38 -3.19 5.42
C GLY A 38 -10.17 -2.69 4.20
N ALA A 39 -11.06 -1.72 4.39
CA ALA A 39 -11.78 -1.08 3.29
C ALA A 39 -10.85 -0.30 2.35
N MET A 40 -9.79 0.33 2.88
CA MET A 40 -8.79 1.00 2.06
C MET A 40 -7.95 0.01 1.23
N ALA A 41 -7.67 -1.19 1.74
CA ALA A 41 -7.10 -2.28 0.96
C ALA A 41 -8.09 -2.77 -0.11
N GLN A 42 -9.37 -2.97 0.24
CA GLN A 42 -10.41 -3.42 -0.71
C GLN A 42 -10.63 -2.42 -1.85
N ALA A 43 -10.49 -1.11 -1.59
CA ALA A 43 -10.54 -0.07 -2.61
C ALA A 43 -9.64 -0.36 -3.81
N THR A 44 -8.52 -1.06 -3.59
CA THR A 44 -7.61 -1.44 -4.66
C THR A 44 -8.25 -2.43 -5.63
N ASN A 45 -8.94 -3.45 -5.14
CA ASN A 45 -9.64 -4.41 -5.98
C ASN A 45 -10.81 -3.75 -6.70
N ASP A 46 -11.58 -2.93 -5.98
CA ASP A 46 -12.75 -2.26 -6.53
C ASP A 46 -12.39 -1.23 -7.61
N ALA A 47 -11.21 -0.62 -7.54
CA ALA A 47 -10.72 0.34 -8.52
C ALA A 47 -9.94 -0.29 -9.68
N PHE A 48 -9.61 -1.58 -9.63
CA PHE A 48 -8.75 -2.22 -10.63
C PHE A 48 -9.56 -2.72 -11.84
N ASP A 49 -9.00 -2.58 -13.04
CA ASP A 49 -9.60 -3.07 -14.29
C ASP A 49 -9.18 -4.52 -14.57
N LEU A 50 -10.18 -5.41 -14.50
CA LEU A 50 -10.04 -6.86 -14.68
C LEU A 50 -10.55 -7.36 -16.02
N ASP A 51 -11.17 -6.49 -16.81
CA ASP A 51 -11.75 -6.90 -18.08
C ASP A 51 -10.61 -7.18 -19.07
N LEU A 52 -10.35 -8.45 -19.37
CA LEU A 52 -9.28 -8.87 -20.27
C LEU A 52 -9.45 -8.33 -21.71
N LEU A 53 -10.66 -7.91 -22.07
CA LEU A 53 -10.98 -7.29 -23.36
C LEU A 53 -10.79 -5.76 -23.33
N SER A 54 -10.69 -5.16 -22.15
CA SER A 54 -10.42 -3.74 -21.99
C SER A 54 -9.00 -3.42 -22.45
N LYS A 55 -8.86 -2.36 -23.26
CA LYS A 55 -7.55 -1.77 -23.57
C LYS A 55 -6.83 -1.18 -22.35
N TYR A 56 -7.55 -1.03 -21.21
CA TYR A 56 -7.06 -0.51 -19.94
C TYR A 56 -6.90 -1.58 -18.86
N VAL A 57 -7.03 -2.86 -19.20
CA VAL A 57 -6.83 -3.98 -18.27
C VAL A 57 -5.52 -3.86 -17.49
N GLY A 58 -5.57 -4.09 -16.19
CA GLY A 58 -4.40 -3.91 -15.33
C GLY A 58 -4.16 -2.47 -14.86
N SER A 59 -4.98 -1.50 -15.26
CA SER A 59 -4.93 -0.12 -14.75
C SER A 59 -5.94 0.13 -13.62
N SER A 60 -6.02 1.37 -13.15
CA SER A 60 -7.14 1.82 -12.32
C SER A 60 -8.27 2.36 -13.19
N LYS A 61 -9.51 1.92 -12.93
CA LYS A 61 -10.75 2.39 -13.56
C LYS A 61 -11.04 3.86 -13.26
N PHE A 62 -10.45 4.42 -12.20
CA PHE A 62 -10.76 5.76 -11.71
C PHE A 62 -9.51 6.63 -11.60
N SER A 63 -9.69 7.94 -11.73
CA SER A 63 -8.60 8.89 -11.51
C SER A 63 -8.32 9.04 -10.01
N ARG A 64 -7.10 9.47 -9.65
CA ARG A 64 -6.73 9.79 -8.25
C ARG A 64 -7.76 10.71 -7.56
N LYS A 65 -8.26 11.73 -8.27
CA LYS A 65 -9.16 12.76 -7.72
C LYS A 65 -10.48 12.17 -7.21
N ASN A 66 -10.99 11.12 -7.85
CA ASN A 66 -12.31 10.57 -7.54
C ASN A 66 -12.30 9.09 -7.13
N MET A 67 -11.14 8.42 -7.12
CA MET A 67 -11.04 6.99 -6.83
C MET A 67 -11.82 6.57 -5.58
N LEU A 68 -11.51 7.17 -4.41
CA LEU A 68 -12.18 6.84 -3.14
C LEU A 68 -13.69 7.07 -3.17
N SER A 69 -14.15 8.11 -3.87
CA SER A 69 -15.59 8.37 -4.01
C SER A 69 -16.28 7.34 -4.91
N ARG A 70 -15.60 6.91 -5.99
CA ARG A 70 -16.12 5.96 -6.97
C ARG A 70 -16.18 4.53 -6.44
N VAL A 71 -15.34 4.20 -5.46
CA VAL A 71 -15.41 2.93 -4.71
C VAL A 71 -16.24 3.03 -3.43
N GLY A 72 -16.98 4.13 -3.23
CA GLY A 72 -17.94 4.25 -2.13
C GLY A 72 -17.35 4.58 -0.75
N LEU A 73 -16.08 4.97 -0.64
CA LEU A 73 -15.39 5.20 0.64
C LEU A 73 -15.46 6.65 1.15
N VAL A 74 -16.28 7.52 0.52
CA VAL A 74 -16.40 8.93 0.93
C VAL A 74 -17.70 9.22 1.68
N LYS A 75 -18.83 8.68 1.23
CA LYS A 75 -20.14 8.95 1.84
C LYS A 75 -20.25 8.19 3.16
N GLY A 76 -20.54 8.90 4.26
CA GLY A 76 -20.68 8.30 5.59
C GLY A 76 -19.37 7.86 6.27
N ASN A 77 -18.23 7.90 5.57
CA ASN A 77 -16.92 7.63 6.15
C ASN A 77 -16.37 8.90 6.82
N PRO A 78 -16.13 8.93 8.14
CA PRO A 78 -15.58 10.10 8.81
C PRO A 78 -14.09 10.32 8.52
N TYR A 79 -13.36 9.29 8.12
CA TYR A 79 -11.92 9.35 7.86
C TYR A 79 -11.65 9.79 6.43
N LYS A 80 -11.51 11.11 6.24
CA LYS A 80 -11.33 11.70 4.91
C LYS A 80 -9.87 11.63 4.44
N TYR A 81 -9.67 11.10 3.25
CA TYR A 81 -8.35 10.99 2.60
C TYR A 81 -8.38 11.57 1.19
N LYS A 82 -7.21 12.04 0.74
CA LYS A 82 -6.94 12.42 -0.64
C LYS A 82 -5.87 11.49 -1.20
N VAL A 83 -6.16 10.84 -2.33
CA VAL A 83 -5.15 10.05 -3.06
C VAL A 83 -4.16 11.01 -3.71
N VAL A 84 -2.88 10.87 -3.37
CA VAL A 84 -1.80 11.74 -3.86
C VAL A 84 -0.99 11.06 -4.96
N LYS A 85 -0.85 9.72 -4.93
CA LYS A 85 -0.07 8.98 -5.94
C LYS A 85 -0.68 7.62 -6.24
N PHE A 86 -0.53 7.17 -7.48
CA PHE A 86 -0.76 5.78 -7.87
C PHE A 86 0.57 5.05 -7.97
N ILE A 87 0.57 3.78 -7.58
CA ILE A 87 1.73 2.90 -7.58
C ILE A 87 1.57 1.97 -8.77
N TYR A 88 2.62 1.81 -9.56
CA TYR A 88 2.67 0.84 -10.64
C TYR A 88 3.80 -0.15 -10.39
N ALA A 89 3.57 -1.42 -10.75
CA ALA A 89 4.56 -2.48 -10.60
C ALA A 89 4.71 -3.29 -11.89
N THR A 90 5.89 -3.85 -12.06
CA THR A 90 6.23 -4.84 -13.07
C THR A 90 7.02 -5.96 -12.41
N SER A 91 7.44 -6.98 -13.16
CA SER A 91 8.28 -8.06 -12.63
C SER A 91 9.30 -8.48 -13.67
N ALA A 92 10.56 -8.62 -13.22
CA ALA A 92 11.68 -9.09 -14.03
C ALA A 92 11.68 -10.63 -14.22
N ILE A 93 10.88 -11.35 -13.44
CA ILE A 93 10.69 -12.80 -13.58
C ILE A 93 9.25 -13.11 -13.99
N THR A 94 9.02 -14.34 -14.43
CA THR A 94 7.65 -14.80 -14.64
C THR A 94 6.95 -14.92 -13.30
N VAL A 95 5.85 -14.20 -13.16
CA VAL A 95 4.94 -14.26 -12.01
C VAL A 95 3.54 -14.67 -12.47
N PRO A 96 2.69 -15.17 -11.55
CA PRO A 96 1.30 -15.46 -11.86
C PRO A 96 0.61 -14.29 -12.56
N LYS A 97 -0.27 -14.59 -13.52
CA LYS A 97 -1.13 -13.58 -14.14
C LYS A 97 -2.01 -12.85 -13.11
N SER A 98 -2.32 -13.51 -11.99
CA SER A 98 -3.04 -12.92 -10.86
C SER A 98 -2.24 -11.81 -10.13
N PHE A 99 -0.92 -11.73 -10.34
CA PHE A 99 -0.05 -10.67 -9.82
C PHE A 99 0.09 -9.53 -10.85
N ILE A 100 0.38 -9.85 -12.11
CA ILE A 100 0.49 -8.87 -13.21
C ILE A 100 -0.33 -9.40 -14.39
N LEU A 101 -1.51 -8.83 -14.60
CA LEU A 101 -2.32 -9.10 -15.79
C LEU A 101 -1.60 -8.59 -17.02
N LYS A 102 -1.64 -9.39 -18.08
CA LYS A 102 -1.23 -8.97 -19.41
C LYS A 102 -2.47 -8.85 -20.27
N SER A 103 -2.60 -7.73 -20.97
CA SER A 103 -3.66 -7.56 -21.96
C SER A 103 -3.49 -8.54 -23.11
N MET A 104 -4.62 -9.03 -23.63
CA MET A 104 -4.67 -9.81 -24.87
C MET A 104 -4.77 -8.90 -26.11
N SER A 105 -4.96 -7.59 -25.92
CA SER A 105 -5.08 -6.60 -27.00
C SER A 105 -3.72 -6.07 -27.44
N GLU A 106 -3.52 -5.92 -28.75
CA GLU A 106 -2.33 -5.27 -29.31
C GLU A 106 -2.26 -3.78 -28.95
N ASP A 107 -3.42 -3.13 -28.79
CA ASP A 107 -3.61 -1.72 -28.42
C ASP A 107 -3.60 -1.50 -26.89
N SER A 108 -3.01 -2.41 -26.13
CA SER A 108 -2.93 -2.30 -24.67
C SER A 108 -2.24 -1.00 -24.23
N TRP A 109 -2.81 -0.33 -23.23
CA TRP A 109 -2.20 0.84 -22.58
C TRP A 109 -0.82 0.54 -21.97
N CYS A 110 -0.60 -0.71 -21.54
CA CYS A 110 0.68 -1.21 -21.04
C CYS A 110 0.76 -2.74 -21.16
N LYS A 111 1.90 -3.27 -21.60
CA LYS A 111 2.08 -4.73 -21.79
C LYS A 111 2.75 -5.44 -20.60
N GLU A 112 3.38 -4.68 -19.70
CA GLU A 112 4.26 -5.24 -18.66
C GLU A 112 4.05 -4.66 -17.27
N SER A 113 3.22 -3.61 -17.12
CA SER A 113 3.03 -2.90 -15.87
C SER A 113 1.57 -2.83 -15.50
N ASN A 114 1.29 -3.07 -14.22
CA ASN A 114 -0.05 -2.92 -13.65
C ASN A 114 -0.07 -1.85 -12.58
N TRP A 115 -1.23 -1.22 -12.43
CA TRP A 115 -1.58 -0.50 -11.22
C TRP A 115 -1.56 -1.47 -10.02
N MET A 116 -0.77 -1.11 -9.01
CA MET A 116 -0.45 -1.96 -7.87
C MET A 116 -0.87 -1.34 -6.53
N GLY A 117 -1.50 -0.17 -6.56
CA GLY A 117 -1.99 0.47 -5.35
C GLY A 117 -1.95 1.98 -5.41
N TYR A 118 -2.09 2.60 -4.24
CA TYR A 118 -2.10 4.05 -4.12
C TYR A 118 -1.54 4.53 -2.79
N ILE A 119 -1.15 5.79 -2.78
CA ILE A 119 -0.76 6.54 -1.58
C ILE A 119 -1.80 7.61 -1.36
N ALA A 120 -2.32 7.71 -0.14
CA ALA A 120 -3.28 8.72 0.26
C ALA A 120 -2.85 9.39 1.55
N VAL A 121 -3.32 10.60 1.78
CA VAL A 121 -3.06 11.35 3.01
C VAL A 121 -4.37 11.83 3.58
N ALA A 122 -4.53 11.73 4.91
CA ALA A 122 -5.68 12.25 5.61
C ALA A 122 -5.83 13.76 5.35
N THR A 123 -7.02 14.24 5.01
CA THR A 123 -7.30 15.68 4.92
C THR A 123 -7.34 16.31 6.31
N ASP A 124 -7.57 17.62 6.44
CA ASP A 124 -7.64 18.25 7.77
C ASP A 124 -8.80 17.69 8.60
N GLU A 125 -9.94 17.41 7.95
CA GLU A 125 -11.07 16.72 8.57
C GLU A 125 -10.71 15.28 8.96
N GLY A 126 -9.98 14.56 8.09
CA GLY A 126 -9.49 13.22 8.37
C GLY A 126 -8.51 13.20 9.54
N LYS A 127 -7.59 14.17 9.60
CA LYS A 127 -6.65 14.36 10.70
C LYS A 127 -7.37 14.57 12.02
N ALA A 128 -8.39 15.44 12.04
CA ALA A 128 -9.19 15.68 13.24
C ALA A 128 -9.89 14.40 13.72
N ALA A 129 -10.44 13.60 12.81
CA ALA A 129 -11.12 12.35 13.13
C ALA A 129 -10.16 11.22 13.58
N LEU A 130 -8.93 11.21 13.06
CA LEU A 130 -7.93 10.19 13.36
C LEU A 130 -7.00 10.56 14.53
N GLY A 131 -6.93 11.84 14.90
CA GLY A 131 -6.01 12.37 15.90
C GLY A 131 -4.58 12.63 15.41
N ARG A 132 -4.30 12.38 14.12
CA ARG A 132 -3.00 12.62 13.47
C ARG A 132 -3.13 12.66 11.95
N ARG A 133 -2.12 13.22 11.26
CA ARG A 133 -2.01 13.20 9.81
C ARG A 133 -1.50 11.82 9.35
N ASP A 134 -2.43 10.96 8.96
CA ASP A 134 -2.06 9.64 8.45
C ASP A 134 -1.66 9.68 6.97
N ILE A 135 -0.51 9.10 6.68
CA ILE A 135 -0.06 8.77 5.33
C ILE A 135 -0.31 7.29 5.12
N LEU A 136 -1.23 6.96 4.23
CA LEU A 136 -1.64 5.60 3.93
C LEU A 136 -0.98 5.12 2.64
N VAL A 137 -0.40 3.92 2.67
CA VAL A 137 0.02 3.15 1.49
C VAL A 137 -0.86 1.91 1.38
N ALA A 138 -1.66 1.81 0.32
CA ALA A 138 -2.54 0.68 0.08
C ALA A 138 -2.06 -0.13 -1.13
N TRP A 139 -1.70 -1.39 -0.91
CA TRP A 139 -1.20 -2.32 -1.92
C TRP A 139 -2.30 -3.25 -2.43
N ARG A 140 -2.34 -3.43 -3.75
CA ARG A 140 -3.34 -4.26 -4.42
C ARG A 140 -3.08 -5.75 -4.20
N GLY A 141 -4.17 -6.49 -3.94
CA GLY A 141 -4.15 -7.94 -3.85
C GLY A 141 -4.07 -8.66 -5.21
N THR A 142 -4.21 -9.98 -5.13
CA THR A 142 -4.43 -10.81 -6.32
C THR A 142 -5.89 -10.77 -6.75
N ILE A 143 -6.10 -11.12 -8.01
CA ILE A 143 -7.38 -11.07 -8.70
C ILE A 143 -8.18 -12.37 -8.53
N ALA A 144 -7.45 -13.48 -8.37
CA ALA A 144 -7.95 -14.83 -8.13
C ALA A 144 -6.92 -15.56 -7.25
N PRO A 145 -7.16 -15.68 -5.93
CA PRO A 145 -6.09 -15.90 -4.95
C PRO A 145 -5.50 -17.32 -4.87
N ILE A 146 -6.14 -18.35 -5.44
CA ILE A 146 -5.85 -19.74 -5.04
C ILE A 146 -5.15 -20.58 -6.12
N GLU A 147 -5.38 -20.33 -7.41
CA GLU A 147 -4.86 -21.24 -8.45
C GLU A 147 -3.35 -21.11 -8.66
N TRP A 148 -2.79 -19.92 -8.44
CA TRP A 148 -1.39 -19.66 -8.75
C TRP A 148 -0.38 -20.45 -7.90
N MET A 149 -0.74 -20.81 -6.67
CA MET A 149 0.16 -21.53 -5.76
C MET A 149 0.50 -22.94 -6.27
N LYS A 150 -0.29 -23.49 -7.20
CA LYS A 150 -0.04 -24.80 -7.79
C LYS A 150 1.01 -24.76 -8.91
N ASP A 151 1.11 -23.63 -9.61
CA ASP A 151 1.89 -23.50 -10.85
C ASP A 151 3.21 -22.75 -10.64
N PHE A 152 3.40 -22.12 -9.48
CA PHE A 152 4.56 -21.28 -9.21
C PHE A 152 5.18 -21.62 -7.86
N GLU A 153 6.40 -22.14 -7.90
CA GLU A 153 7.29 -22.20 -6.76
C GLU A 153 8.25 -21.01 -6.81
N PHE A 154 8.29 -20.25 -5.72
CA PHE A 154 9.22 -19.13 -5.58
C PHE A 154 10.23 -19.44 -4.48
N PRO A 155 11.53 -19.51 -4.81
CA PRO A 155 12.55 -19.69 -3.80
C PRO A 155 12.64 -18.45 -2.89
N LEU A 156 13.22 -18.67 -1.71
CA LEU A 156 13.66 -17.59 -0.84
C LEU A 156 15.01 -17.05 -1.33
N VAL A 157 15.05 -15.77 -1.69
CA VAL A 157 16.25 -15.07 -2.17
C VAL A 157 16.71 -14.04 -1.15
N SER A 158 17.95 -13.54 -1.28
CA SER A 158 18.46 -12.51 -0.38
C SER A 158 17.56 -11.27 -0.39
N GLY A 159 17.18 -10.81 0.80
CA GLY A 159 16.48 -9.55 1.02
C GLY A 159 17.40 -8.37 1.32
N SER A 160 18.72 -8.53 1.15
CA SER A 160 19.73 -7.54 1.58
C SER A 160 19.54 -6.16 0.96
N GLU A 161 19.03 -6.08 -0.27
CA GLU A 161 18.71 -4.81 -0.95
C GLU A 161 17.69 -3.95 -0.18
N ILE A 162 16.84 -4.59 0.63
CA ILE A 162 15.73 -3.96 1.35
C ILE A 162 16.00 -3.94 2.85
N LEU A 163 16.54 -5.02 3.40
CA LEU A 163 16.63 -5.26 4.84
C LEU A 163 18.04 -5.09 5.40
N GLY A 164 19.01 -4.75 4.54
CA GLY A 164 20.42 -4.71 4.88
C GLY A 164 21.05 -6.11 4.97
N GLU A 165 22.37 -6.14 5.08
CA GLU A 165 23.16 -7.38 5.03
C GLU A 165 23.27 -8.10 6.38
N SER A 166 22.99 -7.40 7.49
CA SER A 166 23.33 -7.83 8.85
C SER A 166 22.65 -9.11 9.34
N ASN A 167 21.50 -9.49 8.75
CA ASN A 167 20.68 -10.59 9.25
C ASN A 167 20.48 -11.74 8.26
N ASN A 168 21.15 -11.71 7.09
CA ASN A 168 20.94 -12.68 6.00
C ASN A 168 19.45 -12.95 5.73
N ALA A 169 18.63 -11.90 5.82
CA ALA A 169 17.19 -12.00 5.71
C ALA A 169 16.83 -12.50 4.31
N LYS A 170 15.88 -13.44 4.22
CA LYS A 170 15.40 -13.96 2.94
C LYS A 170 13.97 -13.55 2.68
N VAL A 171 13.66 -13.25 1.42
CA VAL A 171 12.35 -12.80 0.96
C VAL A 171 11.89 -13.69 -0.19
N HIS A 172 10.58 -13.93 -0.28
CA HIS A 172 9.97 -14.68 -1.37
C HIS A 172 10.21 -13.97 -2.71
N GLN A 173 10.86 -14.65 -3.66
CA GLN A 173 11.35 -14.06 -4.91
C GLN A 173 10.27 -13.33 -5.72
N GLY A 174 9.06 -13.90 -5.82
CA GLY A 174 7.95 -13.29 -6.56
C GLY A 174 7.50 -11.94 -5.99
N PHE A 175 7.45 -11.82 -4.66
CA PHE A 175 7.04 -10.57 -4.00
C PHE A 175 8.14 -9.51 -4.11
N LEU A 176 9.39 -9.94 -3.91
CA LEU A 176 10.54 -9.08 -4.11
C LEU A 176 10.58 -8.54 -5.54
N SER A 177 10.40 -9.41 -6.54
CA SER A 177 10.40 -9.00 -7.94
C SER A 177 9.31 -7.98 -8.24
N VAL A 178 8.07 -8.19 -7.79
CA VAL A 178 6.99 -7.19 -7.97
C VAL A 178 7.32 -5.85 -7.30
N TYR A 179 8.01 -5.88 -6.16
CA TYR A 179 8.35 -4.69 -5.39
C TYR A 179 9.52 -3.88 -5.98
N THR A 180 10.59 -4.56 -6.46
CA THR A 180 11.85 -3.91 -6.87
C THR A 180 12.10 -3.86 -8.37
N SER A 181 11.35 -4.60 -9.19
CA SER A 181 11.58 -4.59 -10.64
C SER A 181 11.24 -3.25 -11.27
N LYS A 182 12.04 -2.87 -12.27
CA LYS A 182 11.88 -1.67 -13.08
C LYS A 182 12.18 -1.99 -14.55
N ASN A 183 11.59 -1.22 -15.45
CA ASN A 183 11.88 -1.27 -16.88
C ASN A 183 12.04 0.17 -17.40
N GLN A 184 13.25 0.54 -17.83
CA GLN A 184 13.55 1.87 -18.38
C GLN A 184 12.71 2.23 -19.62
N LYS A 185 12.26 1.21 -20.37
CA LYS A 185 11.39 1.39 -21.54
C LYS A 185 9.91 1.54 -21.16
N SER A 186 9.52 1.19 -19.92
CA SER A 186 8.14 1.35 -19.45
C SER A 186 7.83 2.82 -19.19
N ARG A 187 6.61 3.25 -19.55
CA ARG A 187 6.10 4.57 -19.18
C ARG A 187 5.86 4.71 -17.68
N PHE A 188 5.48 3.62 -17.01
CA PHE A 188 4.98 3.62 -15.62
C PHE A 188 6.01 3.08 -14.62
N ASN A 189 6.93 2.22 -15.06
CA ASN A 189 7.90 1.54 -14.22
C ASN A 189 9.36 1.86 -14.59
N LYS A 190 9.66 3.11 -14.98
CA LYS A 190 11.06 3.58 -15.11
C LYS A 190 11.82 3.41 -13.79
N THR A 191 11.10 3.60 -12.69
CA THR A 191 11.53 3.27 -11.33
C THR A 191 10.63 2.16 -10.76
N SER A 192 11.14 1.45 -9.75
CA SER A 192 10.42 0.34 -9.14
C SER A 192 9.20 0.80 -8.35
N ALA A 193 8.31 -0.14 -7.98
CA ALA A 193 7.19 0.18 -7.10
C ALA A 193 7.68 0.68 -5.73
N ARG A 194 8.75 0.08 -5.20
CA ARG A 194 9.51 0.55 -4.04
C ARG A 194 9.90 2.02 -4.18
N ASP A 195 10.67 2.37 -5.22
CA ASP A 195 11.18 3.73 -5.40
C ASP A 195 10.05 4.77 -5.52
N GLN A 196 8.97 4.41 -6.23
CA GLN A 196 7.80 5.27 -6.37
C GLN A 196 7.16 5.63 -5.02
N VAL A 197 7.08 4.64 -4.12
CA VAL A 197 6.53 4.78 -2.76
C VAL A 197 7.48 5.56 -1.87
N LEU A 198 8.75 5.14 -1.77
CA LEU A 198 9.72 5.76 -0.88
C LEU A 198 9.97 7.24 -1.23
N SER A 199 10.04 7.58 -2.52
CA SER A 199 10.13 8.97 -2.97
C SER A 199 8.92 9.80 -2.51
N GLN A 200 7.70 9.26 -2.66
CA GLN A 200 6.51 10.00 -2.25
C GLN A 200 6.38 10.11 -0.73
N LEU A 201 6.75 9.06 0.01
CA LEU A 201 6.76 9.11 1.47
C LEU A 201 7.75 10.16 1.98
N LYS A 202 8.96 10.23 1.40
CA LYS A 202 9.93 11.27 1.76
C LYS A 202 9.36 12.67 1.58
N GLU A 203 8.72 12.95 0.44
CA GLU A 203 8.06 14.24 0.17
C GLU A 203 6.97 14.56 1.21
N LEU A 204 6.13 13.58 1.56
CA LEU A 204 5.02 13.79 2.48
C LEU A 204 5.48 13.95 3.94
N VAL A 205 6.44 13.14 4.37
CA VAL A 205 7.02 13.22 5.71
C VAL A 205 7.69 14.58 5.92
N GLU A 206 8.41 15.07 4.91
CA GLU A 206 9.03 16.39 4.97
C GLU A 206 7.99 17.52 4.90
N HIS A 207 6.96 17.38 4.08
CA HIS A 207 5.90 18.38 3.95
C HIS A 207 5.09 18.57 5.25
N TYR A 208 4.82 17.49 6.00
CA TYR A 208 4.07 17.52 7.24
C TYR A 208 4.94 17.39 8.50
N LYS A 209 6.23 17.74 8.42
CA LYS A 209 7.20 17.58 9.52
C LYS A 209 6.83 18.32 10.82
N ASP A 210 6.02 19.38 10.72
CA ASP A 210 5.56 20.18 11.85
C ASP A 210 4.21 19.68 12.42
N GLU A 211 3.65 18.59 11.87
CA GLU A 211 2.44 17.93 12.36
C GLU A 211 2.76 16.59 13.06
N GLU A 212 1.81 16.09 13.85
CA GLU A 212 1.83 14.70 14.30
C GLU A 212 1.41 13.80 13.12
N ILE A 213 2.34 12.99 12.62
CA ILE A 213 2.16 12.13 11.44
C ILE A 213 2.31 10.64 11.79
N SER A 214 1.68 9.79 10.98
CA SER A 214 1.91 8.33 10.99
C SER A 214 1.95 7.78 9.56
N ILE A 215 2.57 6.61 9.37
CA ILE A 215 2.52 5.87 8.12
C ILE A 215 1.77 4.55 8.35
N THR A 216 0.60 4.41 7.72
CA THR A 216 -0.14 3.16 7.73
C THR A 216 0.07 2.42 6.40
N VAL A 217 0.44 1.14 6.46
CA VAL A 217 0.58 0.29 5.25
C VAL A 217 -0.46 -0.82 5.32
N THR A 218 -1.22 -1.01 4.24
CA THR A 218 -2.31 -2.00 4.21
C THR A 218 -2.43 -2.70 2.86
N GLY A 219 -2.93 -3.94 2.89
CA GLY A 219 -3.15 -4.75 1.71
C GLY A 219 -3.64 -6.15 2.08
N HIS A 220 -4.20 -6.85 1.10
CA HIS A 220 -4.72 -8.21 1.26
C HIS A 220 -4.06 -9.17 0.25
N SER A 221 -3.84 -10.44 0.63
CA SER A 221 -3.16 -11.45 -0.21
C SER A 221 -1.77 -10.95 -0.67
N LEU A 222 -1.50 -10.89 -1.98
CA LEU A 222 -0.27 -10.26 -2.53
C LEU A 222 -0.03 -8.86 -1.93
N GLY A 223 -1.07 -8.05 -1.81
CA GLY A 223 -0.98 -6.72 -1.23
C GLY A 223 -0.58 -6.75 0.24
N GLY A 224 -0.97 -7.79 0.98
CA GLY A 224 -0.54 -7.99 2.37
C GLY A 224 0.95 -8.32 2.46
N ALA A 225 1.45 -9.20 1.58
CA ALA A 225 2.88 -9.51 1.48
C ALA A 225 3.72 -8.27 1.11
N LEU A 226 3.25 -7.49 0.12
CA LEU A 226 3.88 -6.23 -0.27
C LEU A 226 3.82 -5.19 0.85
N SER A 227 2.72 -5.15 1.62
CA SER A 227 2.58 -4.26 2.78
C SER A 227 3.62 -4.57 3.87
N CYS A 228 3.81 -5.85 4.21
CA CYS A 228 4.82 -6.26 5.18
C CYS A 228 6.24 -5.90 4.69
N LEU A 229 6.54 -6.19 3.43
CA LEU A 229 7.85 -5.86 2.84
C LEU A 229 8.11 -4.35 2.85
N ASN A 230 7.12 -3.57 2.41
CA ASN A 230 7.21 -2.11 2.37
C ASN A 230 7.31 -1.48 3.77
N ALA A 231 6.52 -1.93 4.74
CA ALA A 231 6.60 -1.42 6.11
C ALA A 231 7.97 -1.72 6.75
N THR A 232 8.53 -2.90 6.46
CA THR A 232 9.85 -3.27 6.99
C THR A 232 10.96 -2.48 6.29
N ASP A 233 10.89 -2.31 4.98
CA ASP A 233 11.80 -1.45 4.20
C ASP A 233 11.82 0.00 4.73
N ILE A 234 10.64 0.57 4.96
CA ILE A 234 10.49 1.94 5.50
C ILE A 234 11.18 2.05 6.86
N ALA A 235 10.91 1.11 7.77
CA ALA A 235 11.44 1.14 9.13
C ALA A 235 12.96 0.87 9.18
N CYS A 236 13.45 -0.12 8.43
CA CYS A 236 14.87 -0.49 8.41
C CYS A 236 15.75 0.59 7.79
N ASN A 237 15.26 1.27 6.75
CA ASN A 237 16.04 2.30 6.02
C ASN A 237 15.71 3.74 6.46
N GLY A 238 14.84 3.92 7.47
CA GLY A 238 14.55 5.22 8.05
C GLY A 238 13.77 6.17 7.14
N HIS A 239 12.98 5.65 6.20
CA HIS A 239 12.12 6.46 5.33
C HIS A 239 10.92 7.08 6.05
N ASN A 240 10.73 6.75 7.33
CA ASN A 240 9.77 7.36 8.24
C ASN A 240 10.38 8.48 9.11
N LYS A 241 11.55 9.01 8.75
CA LYS A 241 12.23 10.09 9.49
C LYS A 241 12.33 11.34 8.64
N THR A 242 12.27 12.50 9.30
CA THR A 242 12.53 13.81 8.67
C THR A 242 14.03 14.08 8.61
N ASP A 243 14.48 14.83 7.59
CA ASP A 243 15.90 15.16 7.41
C ASP A 243 16.43 16.01 8.60
N ASN A 244 15.58 16.87 9.19
CA ASN A 244 15.94 17.76 10.30
C ASN A 244 15.89 17.11 11.69
N ASN A 245 15.28 15.94 11.84
CA ASN A 245 15.18 15.26 13.13
C ASN A 245 15.26 13.72 12.97
N PRO A 246 16.46 13.17 12.69
CA PRO A 246 16.64 11.74 12.41
C PRO A 246 16.34 10.82 13.62
N SER A 247 16.23 11.39 14.83
CA SER A 247 15.92 10.64 16.04
C SER A 247 14.41 10.44 16.25
N LYS A 248 13.56 11.23 15.58
CA LYS A 248 12.10 11.10 15.67
C LYS A 248 11.54 10.46 14.40
N ALA A 249 11.36 9.14 14.46
CA ALA A 249 10.63 8.40 13.43
C ALA A 249 9.12 8.57 13.62
N CYS A 250 8.38 8.76 12.53
CA CYS A 250 6.93 8.66 12.57
C CYS A 250 6.51 7.18 12.66
N PRO A 251 5.54 6.85 13.54
CA PRO A 251 5.08 5.49 13.76
C PRO A 251 4.22 4.97 12.61
#